data_AF-A0A8J6GIY5-F1
#
_entry.id   AF-A0A8J6GIY5-F1
#
_cell.length_a   1.000
_cell.length_b   1.000
_cell.length_c   1.000
_cell.angle_alpha   90.00
_cell.angle_beta   90.00
_cell.angle_gamma   90.00
#
_symmetry.space_group_name_H-M   'P 1'
#
loop_
_entity.id
_entity.type
_entity.pdbx_description
1 polymer ?
#
loop_
_entity_poly.entity_id
_entity_poly.type
_entity_poly.pdbx_seq_one_letter_code
_entity_poly.pdbx_strand_id
1 'polypeptide(L)'
;MRDAFAESDNFAGIMRDNGLKLSCAFHKALLHIGEQRTKEVAAPEAVSLEQPEVASLHPIIQFDRTSFLMVLEKRSRSILFLGKVINSANE
;
A
#
# COMPACT_ATOMS: atom_id res chain seq x y z
N MET A 1 10.69 -13.48 14.68
CA MET A 1 9.46 -14.13 15.16
C MET A 1 9.52 -15.62 14.85
N ARG A 2 10.44 -16.34 15.51
CA ARG A 2 10.54 -17.80 15.41
C ARG A 2 9.94 -18.44 16.66
N ASP A 3 10.16 -17.79 17.79
CA ASP A 3 9.69 -18.19 19.11
C ASP A 3 8.17 -18.39 19.11
N ALA A 4 7.39 -17.45 18.56
CA ALA A 4 5.93 -17.55 18.52
C ALA A 4 5.37 -18.81 17.84
N PHE A 5 6.14 -19.48 16.98
CA PHE A 5 5.76 -20.72 16.31
C PHE A 5 6.44 -21.97 16.92
N ALA A 6 7.34 -21.79 17.89
CA ALA A 6 8.01 -22.86 18.59
C ALA A 6 7.13 -23.41 19.73
N GLU A 7 7.30 -24.70 20.06
CA GLU A 7 6.57 -25.35 21.15
C GLU A 7 6.87 -24.75 22.53
N SER A 8 8.04 -24.13 22.67
CA SER A 8 8.59 -23.69 23.95
C SER A 8 8.30 -22.22 24.26
N ASP A 9 7.41 -21.57 23.51
CA ASP A 9 7.17 -20.14 23.72
C ASP A 9 6.23 -19.86 24.89
N ASN A 10 6.43 -18.71 25.51
CA ASN A 10 5.70 -18.34 26.71
C ASN A 10 4.55 -17.39 26.35
N PHE A 11 3.37 -17.95 26.10
CA PHE A 11 2.13 -17.21 25.93
C PHE A 11 1.35 -17.00 27.25
N ALA A 12 2.02 -16.92 28.40
CA ALA A 12 1.36 -16.74 29.71
C ALA A 12 0.42 -15.54 29.80
N GLY A 13 0.62 -14.51 28.96
CA GLY A 13 -0.29 -13.36 28.84
C GLY A 13 -1.62 -13.67 28.14
N ILE A 14 -1.71 -14.80 27.43
CA ILE A 14 -2.91 -15.28 26.73
C ILE A 14 -3.53 -16.46 27.48
N MET A 15 -2.71 -17.45 27.85
CA MET A 15 -3.15 -18.68 28.52
C MET A 15 -2.10 -19.11 29.53
N ARG A 16 -2.52 -19.47 30.76
CA ARG A 16 -1.60 -19.90 31.82
C ARG A 16 -1.03 -21.30 31.61
N ASP A 17 -1.68 -22.11 30.79
CA ASP A 17 -1.25 -23.48 30.48
C ASP A 17 -0.13 -23.49 29.43
N ASN A 18 0.76 -24.46 29.56
CA ASN A 18 1.92 -24.61 28.69
C ASN A 18 1.53 -25.23 27.32
N GLY A 19 2.35 -24.97 26.30
CA GLY A 19 2.24 -25.63 24.99
C GLY A 19 1.39 -24.88 23.96
N LEU A 20 0.98 -23.64 24.26
CA LEU A 20 0.38 -22.78 23.25
C LEU A 20 1.46 -22.31 22.25
N LYS A 21 1.13 -22.33 20.97
CA LYS A 21 1.98 -21.82 19.89
C LYS A 21 1.13 -21.26 18.74
N LEU A 22 1.72 -20.41 17.91
CA LEU A 22 1.16 -20.10 16.61
C LEU A 22 1.39 -21.29 15.68
N SER A 23 0.30 -21.92 15.23
CA SER A 23 0.38 -22.97 14.21
C SER A 23 0.53 -22.39 12.81
N CYS A 24 -0.09 -21.24 12.54
CA CYS A 24 0.01 -20.56 11.25
C CYS A 24 -0.40 -19.07 11.31
N ALA A 25 0.15 -18.25 10.42
CA ALA A 25 -0.27 -16.88 10.18
C ALA A 25 -0.25 -16.60 8.67
N PHE A 26 -1.38 -16.16 8.12
CA PHE A 26 -1.51 -15.85 6.68
C PHE A 26 -1.91 -14.39 6.49
N HIS A 27 -1.37 -13.79 5.43
CA HIS A 27 -1.72 -12.44 5.00
C HIS A 27 -2.02 -12.44 3.49
N LYS A 28 -3.16 -11.88 3.10
CA LYS A 28 -3.54 -11.64 1.71
C LYS A 28 -3.81 -10.16 1.53
N ALA A 29 -3.17 -9.54 0.55
CA ALA A 29 -3.37 -8.15 0.17
C ALA A 29 -3.95 -8.08 -1.26
N LEU A 30 -4.91 -7.18 -1.47
CA LEU A 30 -5.48 -6.85 -2.76
C LEU A 30 -5.38 -5.33 -2.94
N LEU A 31 -4.90 -4.88 -4.08
CA LEU A 31 -4.84 -3.47 -4.44
C LEU A 31 -5.33 -3.33 -5.88
N HIS A 32 -6.39 -2.54 -6.08
CA HIS A 32 -6.90 -2.19 -7.39
C HIS A 32 -6.57 -0.72 -7.67
N ILE A 33 -5.96 -0.45 -8.82
CA ILE A 33 -5.58 0.89 -9.26
C ILE A 33 -6.39 1.17 -10.52
N GLY A 34 -7.27 2.14 -10.43
CA GLY A 34 -8.13 2.56 -11.51
C GLY A 34 -8.69 3.93 -11.25
N GLU A 35 -9.38 4.49 -12.24
CA GLU A 35 -10.01 5.79 -12.12
C GLU A 35 -11.32 5.65 -11.32
N GLN A 36 -11.25 5.88 -10.00
CA GLN A 36 -12.45 6.08 -9.19
C GLN A 36 -12.58 7.56 -8.83
N ARG A 37 -13.57 8.24 -9.39
CA ARG A 37 -14.01 9.54 -8.90
C ARG A 37 -14.87 9.31 -7.65
N THR A 38 -14.38 9.69 -6.48
CA THR A 38 -15.27 9.90 -5.32
C THR A 38 -16.28 10.96 -5.74
N LYS A 39 -17.55 10.57 -5.87
CA LYS A 39 -18.63 11.46 -6.33
C LYS A 39 -18.99 12.57 -5.34
N GLU A 40 -18.38 12.56 -4.16
CA GLU A 40 -18.72 13.47 -3.07
C GLU A 40 -17.48 14.25 -2.65
N VAL A 41 -17.55 15.56 -2.86
CA VAL A 41 -16.55 16.59 -2.55
C VAL A 41 -15.28 16.54 -3.40
N ALA A 42 -15.46 16.72 -4.71
CA ALA A 42 -14.55 17.64 -5.39
C ALA A 42 -14.84 19.04 -4.81
N ALA A 43 -14.11 19.43 -3.77
CA ALA A 43 -13.82 20.85 -3.67
C ALA A 43 -13.16 21.20 -5.01
N PRO A 44 -13.68 22.18 -5.77
CA PRO A 44 -12.94 22.66 -6.92
C PRO A 44 -11.68 23.28 -6.35
N GLU A 45 -10.57 22.53 -6.32
CA GLU A 45 -9.29 23.17 -6.47
C GLU A 45 -9.39 23.84 -7.84
N ALA A 46 -9.70 25.13 -7.81
CA ALA A 46 -9.50 26.03 -8.91
C ALA A 46 -8.01 26.01 -9.22
N VAL A 47 -7.56 24.96 -9.90
CA VAL A 47 -6.32 24.98 -10.65
C VAL A 47 -6.63 25.87 -11.85
N SER A 48 -6.65 27.18 -11.59
CA SER A 48 -6.50 28.17 -12.63
C SER A 48 -5.04 28.07 -13.08
N LEU A 49 -4.81 27.20 -14.06
CA LEU A 49 -3.60 27.22 -14.88
C LEU A 49 -3.98 27.71 -16.28
N GLU A 50 -4.55 28.91 -16.33
CA GLU A 50 -4.36 29.76 -17.50
C GLU A 50 -3.19 30.70 -17.19
N GLN A 51 -2.00 30.13 -17.07
CA GLN A 51 -0.77 30.91 -17.28
C GLN A 51 -0.48 30.93 -18.78
N PRO A 52 -0.08 32.08 -19.35
CA PRO A 52 0.20 32.18 -20.77
C PRO A 52 1.29 31.16 -21.15
N GLU A 53 0.99 30.38 -22.19
CA GLU A 53 1.84 29.33 -22.76
C GLU A 53 3.20 29.92 -23.21
N VAL A 54 4.16 30.02 -22.28
CA VAL A 54 5.52 29.66 -22.64
C VAL A 54 5.45 28.15 -22.81
N ALA A 55 5.80 27.61 -23.97
CA ALA A 55 5.82 26.17 -24.23
C ALA A 55 6.78 25.47 -23.26
N SER A 56 6.32 25.24 -22.03
CA SER A 56 7.03 24.48 -21.02
C SER A 56 6.97 23.04 -21.49
N LEU A 57 8.11 22.54 -21.97
CA LEU A 57 8.29 21.13 -22.23
C LEU A 57 8.09 20.37 -20.92
N HIS A 58 6.87 19.88 -20.69
CA HIS A 58 6.56 19.06 -19.53
C HIS A 58 7.14 17.66 -19.76
N PRO A 59 7.86 17.09 -18.79
CA PRO A 59 8.38 15.74 -18.92
C PRO A 59 7.22 14.74 -18.91
N ILE A 60 7.28 13.77 -19.83
CA ILE A 60 6.35 12.64 -19.86
C ILE A 60 6.86 11.58 -18.89
N ILE A 61 6.06 11.21 -17.90
CA ILE A 61 6.35 10.12 -16.95
C ILE A 61 5.51 8.90 -17.35
N GLN A 62 6.18 7.80 -17.69
CA GLN A 62 5.55 6.54 -18.08
C GLN A 62 5.97 5.41 -17.13
N PHE A 63 4.97 4.71 -16.60
CA PHE A 63 5.14 3.49 -15.80
C PHE A 63 4.88 2.25 -16.67
N ASP A 64 5.67 2.10 -17.73
CA ASP A 64 5.56 1.07 -18.78
C ASP A 64 6.50 -0.13 -18.58
N ARG A 65 7.20 -0.17 -17.45
CA ARG A 65 8.17 -1.20 -17.08
C ARG A 65 8.10 -1.52 -15.61
N THR A 66 8.88 -2.52 -15.17
CA THR A 66 8.92 -2.93 -13.76
C THR A 66 9.15 -1.73 -12.85
N SER A 67 8.25 -1.55 -11.89
CA SER A 67 8.23 -0.40 -10.98
C SER A 67 7.87 -0.83 -9.56
N PHE A 68 8.15 0.04 -8.60
CA PHE A 68 7.71 -0.13 -7.21
C PHE A 68 6.55 0.81 -6.92
N LEU A 69 5.61 0.33 -6.11
CA LEU A 69 4.48 1.11 -5.63
C LEU A 69 4.44 1.05 -4.10
N MET A 70 4.18 2.20 -3.49
CA MET A 70 3.99 2.33 -2.05
C MET A 70 2.77 3.20 -1.78
N VAL A 71 1.87 2.73 -0.90
CA VAL A 71 0.75 3.51 -0.38
C VAL A 71 1.06 3.87 1.06
N LEU A 72 1.11 5.16 1.35
CA LEU A 72 1.45 5.70 2.66
C LEU A 72 0.23 6.35 3.33
N GLU A 73 0.06 6.13 4.62
CA GLU A 73 -0.85 6.93 5.43
C GLU A 73 -0.14 8.23 5.85
N LYS A 74 -0.73 9.38 5.56
CA LYS A 74 -0.06 10.69 5.65
C LYS A 74 0.35 11.08 7.07
N ARG A 75 -0.46 10.77 8.08
CA ARG A 75 -0.24 11.23 9.47
C ARG A 75 0.83 10.42 10.19
N SER A 76 0.72 9.11 10.15
CA SER A 76 1.64 8.16 10.79
C SER A 76 2.86 7.84 9.94
N ARG A 77 2.79 8.15 8.63
CA ARG A 77 3.79 7.75 7.62
C ARG A 77 3.94 6.22 7.52
N SER A 78 2.91 5.48 7.92
CA SER A 78 2.91 4.02 7.83
C SER A 78 2.75 3.57 6.40
N ILE A 79 3.46 2.49 6.04
CA ILE A 79 3.31 1.80 4.75
C ILE A 79 2.07 0.90 4.84
N LEU A 80 1.03 1.24 4.09
CA LEU A 80 -0.19 0.43 3.98
C LEU A 80 -0.04 -0.68 2.94
N PHE A 81 0.61 -0.35 1.82
CA PHE A 81 0.93 -1.30 0.76
C PHE A 81 2.34 -1.04 0.25
N LEU A 82 3.09 -2.11 -0.03
CA LEU A 82 4.37 -2.07 -0.73
C LEU A 82 4.44 -3.24 -1.69
N GLY A 83 4.74 -2.95 -2.95
CA GLY A 83 4.79 -3.98 -3.97
C GLY A 83 5.70 -3.61 -5.14
N LYS A 84 6.12 -4.64 -5.87
CA LYS A 84 6.80 -4.51 -7.16
C LYS A 84 5.84 -4.95 -8.27
N VAL A 85 5.53 -4.05 -9.19
CA VAL A 85 4.72 -4.34 -10.38
C VAL A 85 5.67 -4.81 -11.47
N ILE A 86 5.61 -6.08 -11.84
CA ILE A 86 6.46 -6.67 -12.88
C ILE A 86 5.79 -6.56 -14.26
N ASN A 87 4.50 -6.90 -14.31
CA ASN A 87 3.64 -6.81 -15.49
C ASN A 87 2.25 -6.35 -15.03
N SER A 88 1.75 -5.28 -15.64
CA SER A 88 0.42 -4.72 -15.38
C SER A 88 -0.65 -5.16 -16.39
N ALA A 89 -0.28 -5.95 -17.41
CA ALA A 89 -1.19 -6.37 -18.50
C ALA A 89 -1.99 -7.65 -18.21
N ASN A 90 -1.83 -8.23 -17.01
CA ASN A 90 -2.57 -9.42 -16.61
C ASN A 90 -3.64 -9.03 -15.56
N GLU A 91 -4.80 -8.58 -16.04
CA GLU A 91 -6.08 -8.74 -15.33
C GLU A 91 -6.79 -10.00 -15.86
#